data_AF-A0A3S2YNS2-F1
#
_entry.id   AF-A0A3S2YNS2-F1
#
_cell.length_a   1.000
_cell.length_b   1.000
_cell.length_c   1.000
_cell.angle_alpha   90.00
_cell.angle_beta   90.00
_cell.angle_gamma   90.00
#
_symmetry.space_group_name_H-M   'P 1'
#
loop_
_entity.id
_entity.type
_entity.pdbx_description
1 polymer ?
#
loop_
_entity_poly.entity_id
_entity_poly.type
_entity_poly.pdbx_seq_one_letter_code
_entity_poly.pdbx_strand_id
1 'polypeptide(L)'
;MTDSIPADATGRITALVEGILAQKGADRRVEPDTFLTEAGLTSLDLVNLMLAIEAEFDLTIPSSHLGPQSFRSVATIARMVAEVAPPGRLVA
;
A
#
# COMPACT_ATOMS: atom_id res chain seq x y z
N MET A 1 5.53 -4.66 -24.97
CA MET A 1 5.67 -5.65 -23.88
C MET A 1 5.71 -4.84 -22.59
N THR A 2 4.57 -4.32 -22.15
CA THR A 2 4.56 -3.26 -21.11
C THR A 2 3.28 -3.39 -20.31
N ASP A 3 3.28 -4.23 -19.27
CA ASP A 3 2.16 -4.32 -18.31
C ASP A 3 2.58 -4.84 -16.91
N SER A 4 3.84 -4.67 -16.49
CA SER A 4 4.28 -5.22 -15.18
C SER A 4 4.19 -4.24 -14.01
N ILE A 5 3.91 -2.97 -14.27
CA ILE A 5 3.92 -1.92 -13.24
C ILE A 5 2.91 -2.14 -12.09
N PRO A 6 1.66 -2.64 -12.29
CA PRO A 6 0.75 -2.84 -11.16
C PRO A 6 1.15 -4.00 -10.25
N ALA A 7 1.88 -5.00 -10.77
CA ALA A 7 2.31 -6.16 -10.00
C ALA A 7 3.44 -5.81 -9.00
N ASP A 8 4.40 -4.98 -9.43
CA ASP A 8 5.48 -4.50 -8.57
C ASP A 8 4.98 -3.62 -7.42
N ALA A 9 4.02 -2.72 -7.68
CA ALA A 9 3.45 -1.87 -6.62
C ALA A 9 2.70 -2.70 -5.58
N THR A 10 1.86 -3.64 -6.04
CA THR A 10 1.11 -4.55 -5.16
C THR A 10 2.06 -5.38 -4.30
N GLY A 11 3.08 -5.99 -4.90
CA GLY A 11 4.07 -6.80 -4.18
C GLY A 11 4.83 -6.00 -3.12
N ARG A 12 5.27 -4.78 -3.44
CA ARG A 12 5.94 -3.90 -2.48
C ARG A 12 5.03 -3.47 -1.32
N ILE A 13 3.78 -3.10 -1.61
CA ILE A 13 2.81 -2.74 -0.56
C ILE A 13 2.50 -3.96 0.32
N THR A 14 2.33 -5.15 -0.25
CA THR A 14 2.15 -6.39 0.52
C THR A 14 3.34 -6.61 1.45
N ALA A 15 4.58 -6.48 0.98
CA ALA A 15 5.76 -6.66 1.80
C ALA A 15 5.82 -5.65 2.97
N LEU A 16 5.44 -4.39 2.74
CA LEU A 16 5.33 -3.37 3.80
C LEU A 16 4.29 -3.76 4.85
N VAL A 17 3.11 -4.22 4.40
CA VAL A 17 2.03 -4.68 5.28
C VAL A 17 2.45 -5.89 6.11
N GLU A 18 3.04 -6.90 5.47
CA GLU A 18 3.55 -8.10 6.14
C GLU A 18 4.65 -7.74 7.14
N GLY A 19 5.53 -6.79 6.82
CA GLY A 19 6.54 -6.28 7.75
C GLY A 19 5.94 -5.63 9.00
N ILE A 20 4.90 -4.80 8.84
CA ILE A 20 4.19 -4.19 9.97
C ILE A 20 3.48 -5.26 10.82
N LEU A 21 2.87 -6.27 10.19
CA LEU A 21 2.19 -7.36 10.89
C LEU A 21 3.15 -8.29 11.63
N ALA A 22 4.30 -8.61 11.02
CA ALA A 22 5.36 -9.39 11.63
C ALA A 22 5.90 -8.71 12.90
N GLN A 23 6.07 -7.38 12.87
CA GLN A 23 6.46 -6.61 14.06
C GLN A 23 5.43 -6.70 15.21
N LYS A 24 4.16 -6.94 14.89
CA LYS A 24 3.08 -7.13 15.86
C LYS A 24 2.89 -8.59 16.28
N GLY A 25 3.70 -9.51 15.75
CA GLY A 25 3.57 -10.96 15.98
C GLY A 25 2.41 -11.61 15.23
N ALA A 26 1.82 -10.92 14.26
CA ALA A 26 0.79 -11.44 13.38
C ALA A 26 1.45 -11.99 12.10
N ASP A 27 1.97 -13.21 12.16
CA ASP A 27 2.54 -13.90 10.99
C ASP A 27 1.40 -14.47 10.13
N ARG A 28 0.70 -13.57 9.44
CA ARG A 28 -0.39 -13.92 8.54
C ARG A 28 -0.12 -13.34 7.17
N ARG A 29 -0.21 -14.22 6.18
CA ARG A 29 -0.14 -13.84 4.77
C ARG A 29 -1.31 -12.94 4.44
N VAL A 30 -1.02 -11.76 3.91
CA VAL A 30 -2.05 -10.80 3.49
C VAL A 30 -2.23 -10.92 1.99
N GLU A 31 -3.41 -11.40 1.57
CA GLU A 31 -3.77 -11.40 0.15
C GLU A 31 -4.06 -9.97 -0.31
N PRO A 32 -3.85 -9.64 -1.60
CA PRO A 32 -4.08 -8.29 -2.09
C PRO A 32 -5.53 -7.80 -1.90
N ASP A 33 -6.50 -8.72 -1.89
CA ASP A 33 -7.91 -8.46 -1.63
C ASP A 33 -8.29 -8.49 -0.14
N THR A 34 -7.35 -8.85 0.75
CA THR A 34 -7.59 -8.90 2.20
C THR A 34 -7.75 -7.49 2.76
N PHE A 35 -8.73 -7.33 3.65
CA PHE A 35 -8.92 -6.07 4.33
C PHE A 35 -7.82 -5.83 5.38
N LEU A 36 -7.12 -4.70 5.29
CA LEU A 36 -6.05 -4.34 6.22
C LEU A 36 -6.57 -4.19 7.66
N THR A 37 -7.79 -3.70 7.82
CA THR A 37 -8.48 -3.61 9.11
C THR A 37 -8.83 -4.99 9.68
N GLU A 38 -9.23 -5.95 8.84
CA GLU A 38 -9.45 -7.35 9.26
C GLU A 38 -8.11 -8.07 9.52
N ALA A 39 -7.07 -7.66 8.81
CA ALA A 39 -5.67 -7.99 9.08
C ALA A 39 -5.13 -7.33 10.36
N GLY A 40 -5.95 -6.65 11.17
CA GLY A 40 -5.58 -6.15 12.50
C GLY A 40 -4.65 -4.94 12.47
N LEU A 41 -4.55 -4.26 11.34
CA LEU A 41 -3.91 -2.95 11.25
C LEU A 41 -4.82 -1.92 11.93
N THR A 42 -4.23 -1.16 12.83
CA THR A 42 -4.89 -0.04 13.50
C THR A 42 -4.73 1.24 12.68
N SER A 43 -5.47 2.30 13.01
CA SER A 43 -5.31 3.59 12.34
C SER A 43 -3.87 4.11 12.37
N LEU A 44 -3.12 3.85 13.46
CA LEU A 44 -1.72 4.23 13.55
C LEU A 44 -0.84 3.44 12.58
N ASP A 45 -1.13 2.14 12.41
CA ASP A 45 -0.44 1.31 11.43
C ASP A 45 -0.75 1.74 10.00
N LEU A 46 -1.99 2.15 9.72
CA LEU A 46 -2.37 2.69 8.42
C LEU A 46 -1.62 4.00 8.10
N VAL A 47 -1.41 4.86 9.10
CA VAL A 47 -0.58 6.08 8.94
C VAL A 47 0.89 5.71 8.71
N ASN A 48 1.45 4.76 9.47
CA ASN A 48 2.83 4.30 9.24
C ASN A 48 3.01 3.66 7.86
N LEU A 49 2.02 2.85 7.43
CA LEU A 49 2.00 2.24 6.10
C LEU A 49 1.94 3.31 5.01
N MET A 50 1.09 4.31 5.18
CA MET A 50 1.00 5.45 4.27
C MET A 50 2.36 6.14 4.12
N LEU A 51 2.99 6.53 5.23
CA LEU A 51 4.29 7.19 5.21
C LEU A 51 5.37 6.32 4.54
N ALA A 52 5.34 5.01 4.80
CA ALA A 52 6.25 4.06 4.16
C ALA A 52 6.02 4.01 2.64
N ILE A 53 4.78 4.01 2.17
CA ILE A 53 4.44 4.05 0.74
C ILE A 53 4.88 5.37 0.10
N GLU A 54 4.61 6.50 0.75
CA GLU A 54 5.06 7.81 0.25
C GLU A 54 6.58 7.86 0.07
N ALA A 55 7.34 7.34 1.05
CA ALA A 55 8.79 7.27 0.98
C ALA A 55 9.30 6.24 -0.06
N GLU A 56 8.66 5.07 -0.16
CA GLU A 56 9.07 3.97 -1.05
C GLU A 56 8.82 4.28 -2.53
N PHE A 57 7.77 5.04 -2.82
CA PHE A 57 7.38 5.42 -4.18
C PHE A 57 7.68 6.89 -4.50
N ASP A 58 8.21 7.64 -3.53
CA ASP A 58 8.47 9.08 -3.60
C ASP A 58 7.26 9.85 -4.17
N LEU A 59 6.10 9.57 -3.58
CA LEU A 59 4.81 10.15 -3.93
C LEU A 59 4.18 10.82 -2.72
N THR A 60 3.19 11.68 -2.95
CA THR A 60 2.46 12.36 -1.89
C THR A 60 0.99 11.96 -1.96
N ILE A 61 0.51 11.25 -0.95
CA ILE A 61 -0.88 10.82 -0.83
C ILE A 61 -1.68 11.97 -0.21
N PRO A 62 -2.69 12.52 -0.90
CA PRO A 62 -3.51 13.59 -0.34
C PRO A 62 -4.25 13.10 0.90
N SER A 63 -4.47 13.97 1.88
CA SER A 63 -5.23 13.63 3.09
C SER A 63 -6.69 13.26 2.81
N SER A 64 -7.25 13.70 1.68
CA SER A 64 -8.56 13.23 1.18
C SER A 64 -8.58 11.72 0.90
N HIS A 65 -7.42 11.14 0.61
CA HIS A 65 -7.23 9.72 0.40
C HIS A 65 -6.78 8.99 1.67
N LEU A 66 -6.62 9.66 2.82
CA LEU A 66 -6.28 9.02 4.11
C LEU A 66 -7.43 8.31 4.82
N GLY A 67 -8.55 8.14 4.13
CA GLY A 67 -9.71 7.45 4.68
C GLY A 67 -9.51 5.93 4.78
N PRO A 68 -10.20 5.26 5.72
CA PRO A 68 -10.20 3.80 5.83
C PRO A 68 -10.71 3.10 4.55
N GLN A 69 -11.45 3.80 3.69
CA GLN A 69 -11.91 3.30 2.39
C GLN A 69 -10.75 3.13 1.39
N SER A 70 -9.77 4.03 1.42
CA SER A 70 -8.57 3.99 0.58
C SER A 70 -7.61 2.90 1.03
N PHE A 71 -7.48 2.75 2.34
CA PHE A 71 -6.64 1.75 2.99
C PHE A 71 -7.42 0.48 3.33
N ARG A 72 -8.47 0.16 2.55
CA ARG A 72 -9.26 -1.03 2.81
C ARG A 72 -8.44 -2.29 2.56
N SER A 73 -7.68 -2.34 1.46
CA SER A 73 -6.99 -3.54 0.97
C SER A 73 -5.77 -3.14 0.15
N VAL A 74 -4.78 -4.02 0.04
CA VAL A 74 -3.54 -3.75 -0.72
C VAL A 74 -3.84 -3.44 -2.18
N ALA A 75 -4.78 -4.16 -2.82
CA ALA A 75 -5.19 -3.90 -4.20
C ALA A 75 -5.75 -2.49 -4.39
N THR A 76 -6.50 -1.97 -3.41
CA THR A 76 -7.05 -0.60 -3.45
C THR A 76 -5.93 0.44 -3.33
N ILE A 77 -4.97 0.21 -2.43
CA ILE A 77 -3.81 1.08 -2.27
C ILE A 77 -2.94 1.05 -3.53
N ALA A 78 -2.65 -0.12 -4.09
CA ALA A 78 -1.85 -0.26 -5.31
C ALA A 78 -2.50 0.49 -6.48
N ARG A 79 -3.83 0.38 -6.62
CA ARG A 79 -4.58 1.14 -7.61
C ARG A 79 -4.51 2.65 -7.35
N MET A 80 -4.69 3.09 -6.12
CA MET A 80 -4.56 4.50 -5.75
C MET A 80 -3.16 5.04 -6.06
N VAL A 81 -2.12 4.30 -5.70
CA VAL A 81 -0.73 4.66 -5.98
C VAL A 81 -0.51 4.78 -7.49
N ALA A 82 -1.06 3.87 -8.30
CA ALA A 82 -1.00 3.96 -9.76
C ALA A 82 -1.74 5.19 -10.32
N GLU A 83 -2.83 5.62 -9.70
CA GLU A 83 -3.59 6.82 -10.10
C GLU A 83 -2.89 8.13 -9.66
N VAL A 84 -2.23 8.12 -8.50
CA VAL A 84 -1.52 9.28 -7.93
C VAL A 84 -0.13 9.44 -8.54
N ALA A 85 0.50 8.34 -8.95
CA ALA A 85 1.81 8.37 -9.60
C ALA A 85 1.73 9.16 -10.92
N PRO A 86 2.53 10.23 -11.09
CA PRO A 86 2.51 11.00 -12.33
C PRO A 86 2.97 10.11 -13.51
N PRO A 87 2.39 10.27 -14.71
CA PRO A 87 2.65 9.41 -15.87
C PRO A 87 4.09 9.47 -16.44
N GLY A 88 5.04 10.13 -15.77
CA GLY A 88 6.41 10.32 -16.23
C GLY A 88 7.52 9.73 -15.35
N ARG A 89 7.18 9.08 -14.22
CA ARG A 89 8.21 8.65 -13.23
C ARG A 89 8.56 7.16 -13.25
N LEU A 90 7.87 6.37 -14.05
CA LEU A 90 8.13 4.93 -14.26
C LEU A 90 9.07 4.65 -15.44
N VAL A 91 9.80 5.67 -15.89
CA VAL A 91 10.77 5.62 -16.99
C VAL A 91 12.05 6.35 -16.60
N ALA A 92 12.84 5.76 -15.72
CA ALA A 92 14.24 6.14 -15.53
C ALA A 92 15.06 4.93 -15.07
#